data_AF-A0A966PQS6-F1
#
_entry.id   AF-A0A966PQS6-F1
#
_cell.length_a   1.000
_cell.length_b   1.000
_cell.length_c   1.000
_cell.angle_alpha   90.00
_cell.angle_beta   90.00
_cell.angle_gamma   90.00
#
_symmetry.space_group_name_H-M   'P 1'
#
loop_
_entity.id
_entity.type
_entity.pdbx_description
1 polymer ?
#
loop_
_entity_poly.entity_id
_entity_poly.type
_entity_poly.pdbx_seq_one_letter_code
_entity_poly.pdbx_strand_id
1 'polypeptide(L)'
;METPAPKSERLLSLDALRGFDLFWIVGGHGILVALFKLTEWGWLGAIDAQLKHVDWNGFQAYDLIFPLFLFMAGVSTPYSLTRRLTEGARSEVCRKIVQRGLILVLLGVIYNNGLQWKGLENMRFGSVLGRIGLAGMFAQLIFAFNFETPKRLWYWLAGILLGYWAIMSFGHAPGFAAGDLTMEGNFASYVDRLLLPGKLHKKIHDPEGLLAMLPA
;
A
#
# COMPACT_ATOMS: atom_id res chain seq x y z
N MET A 1 -12.32 -44.44 3.03
CA MET A 1 -12.64 -43.30 3.91
C MET A 1 -11.76 -42.15 3.47
N GLU A 2 -12.32 -41.17 2.76
CA GLU A 2 -11.61 -39.94 2.43
C GLU A 2 -11.47 -39.14 3.73
N THR A 3 -10.24 -38.95 4.20
CA THR A 3 -9.96 -38.06 5.31
C THR A 3 -10.33 -36.64 4.89
N PRO A 4 -11.19 -35.92 5.64
CA PRO A 4 -11.52 -34.54 5.31
C PRO A 4 -10.23 -33.73 5.31
N ALA A 5 -10.01 -32.96 4.23
CA ALA A 5 -8.84 -32.11 4.10
C ALA A 5 -8.71 -31.21 5.36
N PRO A 6 -7.49 -31.02 5.89
CA PRO A 6 -7.28 -30.24 7.11
C PRO A 6 -7.90 -28.85 6.93
N LYS A 7 -8.80 -28.50 7.84
CA LYS A 7 -9.48 -27.20 7.87
C LYS A 7 -8.41 -26.13 8.11
N SER A 8 -8.27 -25.16 7.20
CA SER A 8 -7.23 -24.12 7.39
C SER A 8 -7.52 -23.37 8.69
N GLU A 9 -6.62 -23.49 9.66
CA GLU A 9 -6.75 -22.81 10.93
C GLU A 9 -6.61 -21.30 10.70
N ARG A 10 -7.59 -20.52 11.16
CA ARG A 10 -7.55 -19.07 11.04
C ARG A 10 -6.45 -18.53 11.95
N LEU A 11 -5.57 -17.70 11.40
CA LEU A 11 -4.51 -17.06 12.17
C LEU A 11 -5.07 -15.93 13.03
N LEU A 12 -5.37 -16.23 14.30
CA LEU A 12 -5.95 -15.27 15.24
C LEU A 12 -5.07 -14.02 15.42
N SER A 13 -3.75 -14.19 15.45
CA SER A 13 -2.79 -13.08 15.54
C SER A 13 -2.91 -12.10 14.37
N LEU A 14 -3.13 -12.62 13.16
CA LEU A 14 -3.29 -11.80 11.96
C LEU A 14 -4.63 -11.05 11.98
N ASP A 15 -5.70 -11.70 12.43
CA ASP A 15 -7.00 -11.06 12.58
C ASP A 15 -6.98 -9.97 13.67
N ALA A 16 -6.29 -10.21 14.79
CA ALA A 16 -6.10 -9.22 15.86
C ALA A 16 -5.32 -8.00 15.39
N LEU A 17 -4.22 -8.21 14.65
CA LEU A 17 -3.40 -7.13 14.09
C LEU A 17 -4.17 -6.29 13.06
N ARG A 18 -4.97 -6.92 12.19
CA ARG A 18 -5.89 -6.19 11.29
C ARG A 18 -6.92 -5.37 12.04
N GLY A 19 -7.50 -5.93 13.11
CA GLY A 19 -8.47 -5.23 13.94
C GLY A 19 -7.86 -4.00 14.61
N PHE A 20 -6.62 -4.13 15.09
CA PHE A 20 -5.84 -3.03 15.64
C PHE A 20 -5.62 -1.91 14.61
N ASP A 21 -5.17 -2.24 13.39
CA ASP A 21 -4.96 -1.24 12.33
C ASP A 21 -6.27 -0.54 11.94
N LEU A 22 -7.35 -1.32 11.77
CA LEU A 22 -8.68 -0.78 11.45
C LEU A 22 -9.19 0.17 12.54
N PHE A 23 -8.95 -0.13 13.81
CA PHE A 23 -9.31 0.75 14.92
C PHE A 23 -8.65 2.13 14.79
N TRP A 24 -7.35 2.17 14.46
CA TRP A 24 -6.62 3.44 14.31
C TRP A 24 -7.04 4.24 13.07
N ILE A 25 -7.34 3.57 11.96
CA ILE A 25 -7.80 4.22 10.71
C ILE A 25 -9.21 4.80 10.88
N VAL A 26 -10.13 4.08 11.54
CA VAL A 26 -11.53 4.48 11.64
C VAL A 26 -11.74 5.64 12.61
N GLY A 27 -10.95 5.75 13.67
CA GLY A 27 -11.11 6.86 14.62
C GLY A 27 -10.42 6.73 15.97
N GLY A 28 -9.57 5.71 16.18
CA GLY A 28 -8.85 5.53 17.44
C GLY A 28 -8.04 6.76 17.87
N HIS A 29 -7.47 7.50 16.91
CA HIS A 29 -6.78 8.76 17.19
C HIS A 29 -7.70 9.81 17.82
N GLY A 30 -8.93 9.95 17.32
CA GLY A 30 -9.89 10.93 17.85
C GLY A 30 -10.23 10.71 19.32
N ILE A 31 -10.32 9.44 19.75
CA ILE A 31 -10.56 9.09 21.16
C ILE A 31 -9.40 9.58 22.04
N LEU A 32 -8.15 9.35 21.61
CA LEU A 32 -6.99 9.78 22.37
C LEU A 32 -6.81 11.29 22.40
N VAL A 33 -7.10 11.99 21.31
CA VAL A 33 -7.09 13.46 21.28
C VAL A 33 -8.14 14.04 22.23
N ALA A 34 -9.35 13.46 22.23
CA ALA A 34 -10.40 13.87 23.15
C ALA A 34 -9.99 13.65 24.62
N LEU A 35 -9.40 12.48 24.91
CA LEU A 35 -8.91 12.17 26.26
C LEU A 35 -7.79 13.10 26.69
N PHE A 36 -6.82 13.38 25.81
CA PHE A 36 -5.71 14.28 26.10
C PHE A 36 -6.20 15.71 26.40
N LYS A 37 -7.17 16.22 25.63
CA LYS A 37 -7.78 17.53 25.89
C LYS A 37 -8.53 17.62 27.22
N LEU A 38 -9.00 16.50 27.75
CA LEU A 38 -9.72 16.45 29.03
C LEU A 38 -8.78 16.32 30.24
N THR A 39 -7.67 15.60 30.09
CA THR A 39 -6.80 15.23 31.22
C THR A 39 -5.47 15.97 31.24
N GLU A 40 -5.02 16.50 30.09
CA GLU A 40 -3.71 17.13 29.88
C GLU A 40 -2.52 16.29 30.37
N TRP A 41 -2.67 14.97 30.44
CA TRP A 41 -1.59 14.10 30.91
C TRP A 41 -0.42 14.08 29.91
N GLY A 42 0.79 14.38 30.38
CA GLY A 42 1.98 14.49 29.52
C GLY A 42 2.30 13.22 28.70
N TRP A 43 1.99 12.03 29.23
CA TRP A 43 2.17 10.77 28.49
C TRP A 43 1.18 10.62 27.32
N LEU A 44 -0.03 11.17 27.41
CA LEU A 44 -0.98 11.21 26.30
C LEU A 44 -0.51 12.17 25.20
N GLY A 45 0.15 13.27 25.56
CA GLY A 45 0.78 14.17 24.61
C GLY A 45 1.88 13.48 23.80
N ALA A 46 2.69 12.63 24.44
CA ALA A 46 3.69 11.81 23.75
C ALA A 46 3.06 10.80 22.76
N ILE A 47 1.91 10.21 23.12
CA ILE A 47 1.17 9.32 22.21
C ILE A 47 0.56 10.09 21.04
N ASP A 48 -0.06 11.25 21.29
CA ASP A 48 -0.61 12.08 20.21
C ASP A 48 0.45 12.52 19.19
N ALA A 49 1.68 12.78 19.64
CA ALA A 49 2.81 13.06 18.74
C ALA A 49 3.11 11.89 17.79
N GLN A 50 2.97 10.64 18.26
CA GLN A 50 3.16 9.43 17.46
C GLN A 50 2.00 9.15 16.49
N LEU A 51 0.84 9.79 16.68
CA LEU A 51 -0.37 9.64 15.86
C LEU A 51 -0.48 10.71 14.76
N LYS A 52 0.60 11.44 14.50
CA LYS A 52 0.70 12.46 13.45
C LYS A 52 1.75 12.05 12.44
N HIS A 53 1.49 12.37 11.17
CA HIS A 53 2.47 12.17 10.11
C HIS A 53 3.59 13.19 10.20
N VAL A 54 4.82 12.78 9.88
CA VAL A 54 5.89 13.74 9.57
C VAL A 54 5.62 14.43 8.23
N ASP A 55 6.09 15.67 8.06
CA ASP A 55 5.84 16.42 6.82
C ASP A 55 6.56 15.80 5.61
N TRP A 56 7.79 15.32 5.83
CA TRP A 56 8.63 14.71 4.78
C TRP A 56 9.66 13.73 5.33
N ASN A 57 10.65 14.23 6.09
CA ASN A 57 11.73 13.42 6.65
C ASN A 57 11.43 13.01 8.08
N GLY A 58 11.60 11.72 8.37
CA GLY A 58 11.34 11.14 9.68
C GLY A 58 10.31 10.04 9.60
N PHE A 59 9.83 9.62 10.76
CA PHE A 59 8.90 8.51 10.87
C PHE A 59 8.21 8.53 12.24
N GLN A 60 6.90 8.32 12.24
CA GLN A 60 6.07 8.18 13.45
C GLN A 60 5.30 6.86 13.40
N ALA A 61 4.80 6.40 14.54
CA ALA A 61 4.03 5.16 14.61
C ALA A 61 2.82 5.12 13.66
N TYR A 62 2.15 6.27 13.43
CA TYR A 62 1.02 6.35 12.51
C TYR A 62 1.40 6.04 11.05
N ASP A 63 2.65 6.29 10.65
CA ASP A 63 3.16 6.01 9.30
C ASP A 63 3.23 4.51 9.01
N LEU A 64 3.26 3.65 10.04
CA LEU A 64 3.31 2.18 9.91
C LEU A 64 1.99 1.53 9.53
N ILE A 65 0.87 2.18 9.79
CA ILE A 65 -0.45 1.56 9.63
C ILE A 65 -0.65 1.05 8.20
N PHE A 66 -0.28 1.86 7.20
CA PHE A 66 -0.44 1.48 5.80
C PHE A 66 0.52 0.36 5.35
N PRO A 67 1.85 0.45 5.59
CA PRO A 67 2.77 -0.66 5.34
C PRO A 67 2.38 -1.96 6.03
N LEU A 68 1.88 -1.88 7.28
CA LEU A 68 1.45 -3.05 8.04
C LEU A 68 0.24 -3.71 7.38
N PHE A 69 -0.73 -2.93 6.90
CA PHE A 69 -1.87 -3.43 6.16
C PHE A 69 -1.46 -4.20 4.88
N LEU A 70 -0.52 -3.63 4.10
CA LEU A 70 0.02 -4.28 2.90
C LEU A 70 0.80 -5.57 3.26
N PHE A 71 1.62 -5.53 4.30
CA PHE A 71 2.35 -6.70 4.79
C PHE A 71 1.39 -7.83 5.17
N MET A 72 0.34 -7.54 5.94
CA MET A 72 -0.67 -8.54 6.32
C MET A 72 -1.43 -9.11 5.13
N ALA A 73 -1.72 -8.29 4.11
CA ALA A 73 -2.30 -8.75 2.86
C ALA A 73 -1.34 -9.71 2.14
N GLY A 74 -0.05 -9.36 2.05
CA GLY A 74 1.02 -10.18 1.47
C GLY A 74 1.16 -11.53 2.17
N VAL A 75 1.27 -11.54 3.50
CA VAL A 75 1.39 -12.77 4.30
C VAL A 75 0.20 -13.70 4.11
N SER A 76 -1.01 -13.17 3.87
CA SER A 76 -2.20 -13.99 3.63
C SER A 76 -2.29 -14.62 2.22
N THR A 77 -1.46 -14.15 1.28
CA THR A 77 -1.52 -14.56 -0.13
C THR A 77 -1.17 -16.04 -0.34
N PRO A 78 -0.06 -16.58 0.19
CA PRO A 78 0.25 -18.01 0.02
C PRO A 78 -0.83 -18.92 0.58
N TYR A 79 -1.38 -18.60 1.74
CA TYR A 79 -2.43 -19.40 2.37
C TYR A 79 -3.72 -19.44 1.55
N SER A 80 -4.08 -18.34 0.88
CA SER A 80 -5.32 -18.24 0.11
C SER A 80 -5.21 -18.76 -1.33
N LEU A 81 -4.03 -18.65 -1.95
CA LEU A 81 -3.84 -18.98 -3.36
C LEU A 81 -3.25 -20.37 -3.60
N THR A 82 -2.38 -20.88 -2.72
CA THR A 82 -1.63 -22.13 -2.98
C THR A 82 -2.55 -23.29 -3.33
N ARG A 83 -3.61 -23.51 -2.55
CA ARG A 83 -4.56 -24.61 -2.80
C ARG A 83 -5.16 -24.54 -4.21
N ARG A 84 -5.65 -23.36 -4.61
CA ARG A 84 -6.29 -23.17 -5.93
C ARG A 84 -5.31 -23.30 -7.09
N LEU A 85 -4.07 -22.90 -6.87
CA LEU A 85 -3.00 -23.04 -7.86
C LEU A 85 -2.59 -24.50 -8.04
N THR A 86 -2.52 -25.28 -6.95
CA THR A 86 -2.26 -26.73 -7.00
C THR A 86 -3.40 -27.51 -7.66
N GLU A 87 -4.64 -27.05 -7.51
CA GLU A 87 -5.82 -27.60 -8.21
C GLU A 87 -5.86 -27.27 -9.72
N GLY A 88 -4.83 -26.58 -10.26
CA GLY A 88 -4.73 -26.26 -11.70
C GLY A 88 -5.53 -25.03 -12.16
N ALA A 89 -6.18 -24.30 -11.24
CA ALA A 89 -7.08 -23.19 -11.57
C ALA A 89 -6.36 -21.85 -11.83
N ARG A 90 -5.13 -21.86 -12.38
CA ARG A 90 -4.27 -20.67 -12.50
C ARG A 90 -4.93 -19.52 -13.26
N SER A 91 -5.54 -19.82 -14.41
CA SER A 91 -6.22 -18.80 -15.24
C SER A 91 -7.37 -18.11 -14.49
N GLU A 92 -8.18 -18.88 -13.77
CA GLU A 92 -9.28 -18.34 -12.97
C GLU A 92 -8.77 -17.50 -11.79
N VAL A 93 -7.71 -17.96 -11.12
CA VAL A 93 -7.05 -17.22 -10.04
C VAL A 93 -6.52 -15.88 -10.55
N CYS A 94 -5.77 -15.88 -11.66
CA CYS A 94 -5.25 -14.65 -12.26
C CYS A 94 -6.38 -13.68 -12.66
N ARG A 95 -7.47 -14.19 -13.26
CA ARG A 95 -8.64 -13.35 -13.60
C ARG A 95 -9.24 -12.69 -12.36
N LYS A 96 -9.41 -13.44 -11.27
CA LYS A 96 -9.96 -12.91 -10.01
C LYS A 96 -9.03 -11.89 -9.36
N ILE A 97 -7.72 -12.12 -9.41
CA ILE A 97 -6.69 -11.19 -8.92
C ILE A 97 -6.78 -9.86 -9.68
N VAL A 98 -6.78 -9.90 -11.01
CA VAL A 98 -6.86 -8.69 -11.85
C VAL A 98 -8.19 -7.97 -11.66
N GLN A 99 -9.32 -8.69 -11.67
CA GLN A 99 -10.63 -8.10 -11.45
C GLN A 99 -10.71 -7.39 -10.11
N ARG A 100 -10.22 -8.01 -9.02
CA ARG A 100 -10.20 -7.39 -7.69
C ARG A 100 -9.30 -6.15 -7.67
N GLY A 101 -8.12 -6.22 -8.27
CA GLY A 101 -7.19 -5.09 -8.36
C GLY A 101 -7.83 -3.88 -9.05
N LEU A 102 -8.44 -4.10 -10.22
CA LEU A 102 -9.10 -3.04 -10.99
C LEU A 102 -10.35 -2.48 -10.28
N ILE A 103 -11.13 -3.32 -9.60
CA ILE A 103 -12.27 -2.86 -8.78
C ILE A 103 -11.77 -1.92 -7.68
N LEU A 104 -10.68 -2.26 -6.99
CA LEU A 104 -10.12 -1.41 -5.93
C LEU A 104 -9.58 -0.09 -6.46
N VAL A 105 -8.98 -0.08 -7.66
CA VAL A 105 -8.60 1.16 -8.36
C VAL A 105 -9.82 2.02 -8.64
N LEU A 106 -10.87 1.43 -9.23
CA LEU A 106 -12.11 2.15 -9.54
C LEU A 106 -12.76 2.73 -8.28
N LEU A 107 -12.88 1.92 -7.22
CA LEU A 107 -13.41 2.36 -5.93
C LEU A 107 -12.55 3.46 -5.32
N GLY A 108 -11.22 3.41 -5.48
CA GLY A 108 -10.30 4.44 -5.01
C GLY A 108 -10.50 5.78 -5.73
N VAL A 109 -10.70 5.76 -7.04
CA VAL A 109 -11.03 6.95 -7.83
C VAL A 109 -12.38 7.52 -7.38
N ILE A 110 -13.40 6.68 -7.18
CA ILE A 110 -14.72 7.12 -6.70
C ILE A 110 -14.62 7.71 -5.29
N TYR A 111 -13.87 7.07 -4.39
CA TYR A 111 -13.69 7.53 -3.02
C TYR A 111 -13.07 8.94 -2.97
N ASN A 112 -12.03 9.19 -3.77
CA ASN A 112 -11.37 10.48 -3.80
C ASN A 112 -12.19 11.60 -4.45
N ASN A 113 -13.00 11.28 -5.46
CA ASN A 113 -13.62 12.29 -6.32
C ASN A 113 -15.14 12.43 -6.11
N GLY A 114 -15.77 11.44 -5.50
CA GLY A 114 -17.20 11.23 -5.50
C GLY A 114 -17.71 10.63 -6.82
N LEU A 115 -19.03 10.62 -6.99
CA LEU A 115 -19.68 10.13 -8.22
C LEU A 115 -19.79 11.19 -9.33
N GLN A 116 -19.47 12.45 -9.01
CA GLN A 116 -19.55 13.56 -9.95
C GLN A 116 -18.21 13.77 -10.66
N TRP A 117 -18.26 13.90 -11.97
CA TRP A 117 -17.10 14.31 -12.77
C TRP A 117 -16.83 15.79 -12.57
N LYS A 118 -15.62 16.13 -12.11
CA LYS A 118 -15.22 17.52 -11.79
C LYS A 118 -14.22 18.12 -12.79
N GLY A 119 -14.03 17.45 -13.94
CA GLY A 119 -12.95 17.76 -14.88
C GLY A 119 -11.65 17.03 -14.52
N LEU A 120 -10.84 16.71 -15.53
CA LEU A 120 -9.63 15.91 -15.37
C LEU A 120 -8.66 16.56 -14.36
N GLU A 121 -8.44 17.86 -14.48
CA GLU A 121 -7.54 18.68 -13.66
C GLU A 121 -7.88 18.69 -12.17
N ASN A 122 -9.17 18.57 -11.81
CA ASN A 122 -9.62 18.64 -10.42
C ASN A 122 -9.76 17.27 -9.76
N MET A 123 -9.61 16.19 -10.55
CA MET A 123 -9.71 14.82 -10.07
C MET A 123 -8.37 14.29 -9.59
N ARG A 124 -8.38 13.55 -8.48
CA ARG A 124 -7.21 12.87 -7.93
C ARG A 124 -7.33 11.36 -8.16
N PHE A 125 -6.43 10.80 -8.95
CA PHE A 125 -6.46 9.38 -9.30
C PHE A 125 -5.61 8.51 -8.35
N GLY A 126 -4.51 9.06 -7.80
CA GLY A 126 -3.72 8.40 -6.75
C GLY A 126 -4.58 8.16 -5.51
N SER A 127 -4.70 6.91 -5.09
CA SER A 127 -5.53 6.54 -3.93
C SER A 127 -4.94 5.35 -3.18
N VAL A 128 -5.12 5.35 -1.86
CA VAL A 128 -4.74 4.24 -0.97
C VAL A 128 -5.36 2.92 -1.46
N LEU A 129 -6.66 2.96 -1.79
CA LEU A 129 -7.38 1.76 -2.25
C LEU A 129 -6.85 1.25 -3.59
N GLY A 130 -6.57 2.15 -4.54
CA GLY A 130 -5.94 1.80 -5.81
C GLY A 130 -4.54 1.24 -5.63
N ARG A 131 -3.75 1.79 -4.70
CA ARG A 131 -2.41 1.29 -4.37
C ARG A 131 -2.46 -0.13 -3.80
N ILE A 132 -3.37 -0.41 -2.85
CA ILE A 132 -3.61 -1.77 -2.33
C ILE A 132 -4.06 -2.70 -3.47
N GLY A 133 -4.93 -2.21 -4.35
CA GLY A 133 -5.41 -2.95 -5.51
C GLY A 133 -4.30 -3.37 -6.46
N LEU A 134 -3.46 -2.43 -6.89
CA LEU A 134 -2.41 -2.67 -7.89
C LEU A 134 -1.19 -3.39 -7.30
N ALA A 135 -0.65 -2.92 -6.17
CA ALA A 135 0.49 -3.57 -5.52
C ALA A 135 0.13 -5.02 -5.15
N GLY A 136 -1.04 -5.22 -4.52
CA GLY A 136 -1.56 -6.54 -4.22
C GLY A 136 -1.79 -7.40 -5.46
N MET A 137 -2.32 -6.84 -6.55
CA MET A 137 -2.51 -7.55 -7.82
C MET A 137 -1.18 -8.05 -8.38
N PHE A 138 -0.17 -7.19 -8.52
CA PHE A 138 1.13 -7.58 -9.07
C PHE A 138 1.85 -8.58 -8.17
N ALA A 139 1.86 -8.38 -6.84
CA ALA A 139 2.44 -9.32 -5.90
C ALA A 139 1.79 -10.72 -6.00
N GLN A 140 0.45 -10.77 -6.07
CA GLN A 140 -0.29 -12.03 -6.22
C GLN A 140 -0.04 -12.70 -7.58
N LEU A 141 0.10 -11.94 -8.67
CA LEU A 141 0.46 -12.47 -9.97
C LEU A 141 1.89 -13.04 -9.96
N ILE A 142 2.86 -12.30 -9.41
CA ILE A 142 4.23 -12.79 -9.23
C ILE A 142 4.23 -14.11 -8.47
N PHE A 143 3.47 -14.20 -7.37
CA PHE A 143 3.30 -15.45 -6.63
C PHE A 143 2.67 -16.55 -7.48
N ALA A 144 1.57 -16.27 -8.18
CA ALA A 144 0.85 -17.27 -8.99
C ALA A 144 1.70 -17.91 -10.10
N PHE A 145 2.70 -17.19 -10.62
CA PHE A 145 3.63 -17.71 -11.64
C PHE A 145 4.92 -18.30 -11.07
N ASN A 146 5.20 -18.14 -9.77
CA ASN A 146 6.46 -18.59 -9.16
C ASN A 146 6.27 -19.48 -7.90
N PHE A 147 5.03 -19.82 -7.53
CA PHE A 147 4.74 -20.59 -6.31
C PHE A 147 5.40 -21.97 -6.26
N GLU A 148 5.64 -22.60 -7.42
CA GLU A 148 6.33 -23.89 -7.54
C GLU A 148 7.84 -23.78 -7.24
N THR A 149 8.42 -22.58 -7.35
CA THR A 149 9.84 -22.33 -7.07
C THR A 149 10.00 -21.11 -6.18
N PRO A 150 9.78 -21.24 -4.85
CA PRO A 150 9.80 -20.11 -3.92
C PRO A 150 11.09 -19.29 -3.94
N LYS A 151 12.23 -19.91 -4.30
CA LYS A 151 13.52 -19.20 -4.46
C LYS A 151 13.43 -18.04 -5.46
N ARG A 152 12.58 -18.12 -6.50
CA ARG A 152 12.40 -17.04 -7.47
C ARG A 152 11.77 -15.79 -6.87
N LEU A 153 11.01 -15.92 -5.78
CA LEU A 153 10.43 -14.77 -5.08
C LEU A 153 11.51 -13.88 -4.46
N TRP A 154 12.64 -14.45 -4.04
CA TRP A 154 13.79 -13.66 -3.57
C TRP A 154 14.42 -12.82 -4.68
N TYR A 155 14.44 -13.31 -5.92
CA TYR A 155 14.92 -12.53 -7.06
C TYR A 155 13.98 -11.36 -7.38
N TRP A 156 12.66 -11.59 -7.32
CA TRP A 156 11.69 -10.51 -7.45
C TRP A 156 11.81 -9.48 -6.34
N LEU A 157 11.91 -9.91 -5.08
CA LEU A 157 12.09 -9.03 -3.93
C LEU A 157 13.37 -8.18 -4.09
N ALA A 158 14.52 -8.83 -4.33
CA ALA A 158 15.78 -8.13 -4.50
C ALA A 158 15.76 -7.20 -5.73
N GLY A 159 15.21 -7.66 -6.86
CA GLY A 159 15.12 -6.88 -8.09
C GLY A 159 14.23 -5.64 -7.95
N ILE A 160 13.08 -5.76 -7.29
CA ILE A 160 12.18 -4.63 -7.03
C ILE A 160 12.83 -3.63 -6.06
N LEU A 161 13.42 -4.10 -4.96
CA LEU A 161 14.01 -3.22 -3.95
C LEU A 161 15.28 -2.53 -4.47
N LEU A 162 16.19 -3.28 -5.09
CA LEU A 162 17.41 -2.70 -5.67
C LEU A 162 17.10 -1.84 -6.90
N GLY A 163 16.10 -2.23 -7.69
CA GLY A 163 15.62 -1.44 -8.82
C GLY A 163 15.02 -0.11 -8.36
N TYR A 164 14.15 -0.14 -7.34
CA TYR A 164 13.58 1.08 -6.77
C TYR A 164 14.66 1.95 -6.12
N TRP A 165 15.58 1.36 -5.36
CA TRP A 165 16.74 2.08 -4.82
C TRP A 165 17.56 2.75 -5.93
N ALA A 166 17.89 2.05 -7.00
CA ALA A 166 18.65 2.61 -8.12
C ALA A 166 17.88 3.76 -8.81
N ILE A 167 16.57 3.59 -9.04
CA ILE A 167 15.71 4.64 -9.57
C ILE A 167 15.77 5.90 -8.69
N MET A 168 15.71 5.73 -7.36
CA MET A 168 15.71 6.84 -6.43
C MET A 168 17.10 7.45 -6.21
N SER A 169 18.18 6.67 -6.28
CA SER A 169 19.55 7.14 -6.05
C SER A 169 20.19 7.77 -7.29
N PHE A 170 19.80 7.35 -8.50
CA PHE A 170 20.37 7.87 -9.74
C PHE A 170 19.39 8.74 -10.52
N GLY A 171 18.07 8.57 -10.32
CA GLY A 171 17.06 9.44 -10.89
C GLY A 171 16.94 10.76 -10.13
N HIS A 172 16.44 11.78 -10.81
CA HIS A 172 16.13 13.09 -10.25
C HIS A 172 15.20 13.88 -11.17
N ALA A 173 14.55 14.92 -10.63
CA ALA A 173 13.83 15.90 -11.43
C ALA A 173 14.79 16.78 -12.24
N PRO A 174 14.37 17.31 -13.41
CA PRO A 174 15.16 18.28 -14.16
C PRO A 174 15.57 19.48 -13.30
N GLY A 175 16.87 19.80 -13.27
CA GLY A 175 17.43 20.90 -12.47
C GLY A 175 17.89 20.52 -11.06
N PHE A 176 17.73 19.27 -10.63
CA PHE A 176 18.20 18.76 -9.34
C PHE A 176 19.37 17.78 -9.51
N ALA A 177 20.10 17.52 -8.42
CA ALA A 177 21.18 16.52 -8.42
C ALA A 177 20.62 15.09 -8.43
N ALA A 178 21.38 14.15 -9.00
CA ALA A 178 21.05 12.72 -8.90
C ALA A 178 20.95 12.28 -7.44
N GLY A 179 19.88 11.56 -7.09
CA GLY A 179 19.65 11.10 -5.72
C GLY A 179 19.07 12.15 -4.78
N ASP A 180 18.60 13.29 -5.30
CA ASP A 180 17.88 14.28 -4.49
C ASP A 180 16.55 13.70 -4.00
N LEU A 181 16.40 13.59 -2.67
CA LEU A 181 15.21 13.04 -2.00
C LEU A 181 14.28 14.12 -1.44
N THR A 182 14.50 15.40 -1.79
CA THR A 182 13.52 16.47 -1.49
C THR A 182 12.24 16.24 -2.29
N MET A 183 11.11 16.83 -1.84
CA MET A 183 9.83 16.62 -2.52
C MET A 183 9.83 17.06 -3.98
N GLU A 184 10.61 18.08 -4.32
CA GLU A 184 10.72 18.65 -5.67
C GLU A 184 11.69 17.85 -6.55
N GLY A 185 12.88 17.55 -6.01
CA GLY A 185 13.98 16.88 -6.71
C GLY A 185 13.84 15.36 -6.86
N ASN A 186 13.06 14.74 -5.99
CA ASN A 186 12.73 13.32 -6.00
C ASN A 186 12.18 12.87 -7.37
N PHE A 187 12.74 11.77 -7.89
CA PHE A 187 12.34 11.19 -9.17
C PHE A 187 10.91 10.62 -9.19
N ALA A 188 10.44 9.97 -8.13
CA ALA A 188 9.04 9.57 -7.97
C ALA A 188 8.10 10.78 -8.05
N SER A 189 8.39 11.88 -7.36
CA SER A 189 7.60 13.11 -7.48
C SER A 189 7.61 13.67 -8.89
N TYR A 190 8.74 13.59 -9.60
CA TYR A 190 8.82 13.99 -10.99
C TYR A 190 7.95 13.12 -11.91
N VAL A 191 7.99 11.80 -11.73
CA VAL A 191 7.16 10.87 -12.48
C VAL A 191 5.67 11.08 -12.20
N ASP A 192 5.31 11.37 -10.95
CA ASP A 192 3.93 11.70 -10.59
C ASP A 192 3.42 12.91 -11.38
N ARG A 193 4.21 13.99 -11.47
CA ARG A 193 3.85 15.19 -12.25
C ARG A 193 3.73 14.92 -13.75
N LEU A 194 4.47 13.95 -14.28
CA LEU A 194 4.49 13.64 -15.70
C LEU A 194 3.38 12.68 -16.12
N LEU A 195 3.10 11.66 -15.30
CA LEU A 195 2.30 10.51 -15.69
C LEU A 195 0.96 10.39 -14.96
N LEU A 196 0.80 10.95 -13.76
CA LEU A 196 -0.48 10.90 -13.07
C LEU A 196 -1.40 12.00 -13.62
N PRO A 197 -2.58 11.63 -14.15
CA PRO A 197 -3.53 12.63 -14.59
C PRO A 197 -4.15 13.37 -13.41
N GLY A 198 -4.60 14.60 -13.68
CA GLY A 198 -5.32 15.42 -12.73
C GLY A 198 -4.46 16.05 -11.64
N LYS A 199 -5.00 16.17 -10.42
CA LYS A 199 -4.29 16.80 -9.29
C LYS A 199 -3.61 15.76 -8.40
N LEU A 200 -2.44 16.14 -7.91
CA LEU A 200 -1.67 15.39 -6.92
C LEU A 200 -2.03 15.82 -5.49
N HIS A 201 -1.86 14.92 -4.52
CA HIS A 201 -2.17 15.18 -3.11
C HIS A 201 -1.41 16.39 -2.53
N LYS A 202 -0.08 16.42 -2.67
CA LYS A 202 0.78 17.51 -2.16
C LYS A 202 1.12 18.54 -3.26
N LYS A 203 0.23 18.74 -4.23
CA LYS A 203 0.41 19.58 -5.44
C LYS A 203 1.48 19.10 -6.42
N ILE A 204 2.67 18.75 -5.93
CA ILE A 204 3.83 18.34 -6.73
C ILE A 204 4.23 16.86 -6.55
N HIS A 205 3.59 16.17 -5.60
CA HIS A 205 3.86 14.78 -5.23
C HIS A 205 2.56 14.08 -4.80
N ASP A 206 2.40 12.80 -5.15
CA ASP A 206 1.33 11.97 -4.63
C ASP A 206 1.91 10.74 -3.89
N PRO A 207 1.65 10.57 -2.58
CA PRO A 207 2.16 9.43 -1.83
C PRO A 207 1.70 8.08 -2.38
N GLU A 208 0.63 8.07 -3.19
CA GLU A 208 0.04 6.91 -3.84
C GLU A 208 0.27 6.89 -5.35
N GLY A 209 1.31 7.61 -5.78
CA GLY A 209 1.75 7.67 -7.16
C GLY A 209 2.35 6.37 -7.69
N LEU A 210 2.67 6.36 -8.99
CA LEU A 210 2.97 5.12 -9.72
C LEU A 210 4.24 4.42 -9.23
N LEU A 211 5.32 5.18 -9.02
CA LEU A 211 6.59 4.60 -8.55
C LEU A 211 6.54 4.15 -7.09
N ALA A 212 5.72 4.81 -6.27
CA ALA A 212 5.48 4.40 -4.88
C ALA A 212 4.79 3.02 -4.77
N MET A 213 4.23 2.49 -5.87
CA MET A 213 3.66 1.13 -5.91
C MET A 213 4.72 0.03 -5.98
N LEU A 214 5.94 0.32 -6.45
CA LEU A 214 6.99 -0.69 -6.62
C LEU A 214 7.44 -1.29 -5.28
N PRO A 215 7.81 -0.51 -4.25
CA PRO A 215 8.24 -1.06 -2.97
C PRO A 215 7.06 -1.42 -2.04
N ALA A 216 5.80 -1.25 -2.49
CA ALA A 216 4.59 -1.48 -1.71
C ALA A 216 4.15 -2.96 -1.77
#